data_AF-A0A519I535-F1
#
_entry.id   AF-A0A519I535-F1
#
_cell.length_a   1.000
_cell.length_b   1.000
_cell.length_c   1.000
_cell.angle_alpha   90.00
_cell.angle_beta   90.00
_cell.angle_gamma   90.00
#
_symmetry.space_group_name_H-M   'P 1'
#
loop_
_entity.id
_entity.type
_entity.pdbx_description
1 polymer ?
#
loop_
_entity_poly.entity_id
_entity_poly.type
_entity_poly.pdbx_seq_one_letter_code
_entity_poly.pdbx_strand_id
1 'polypeptide(L)' 'AAMFLVGGGILVHGISSLHHAEESFTAWAAAVPGVGKLLGGLAPMLLNAAVGLGAGAVLVLLFTLGQKLVKGRGAKK' A
#
# COMPACT_ATOMS: atom_id res chain seq x y z
N ALA A 1 0.03 1.00 12.67
CA ALA A 1 0.73 0.69 11.40
C ALA A 1 0.60 -0.77 10.96
N ALA A 2 0.55 -1.75 11.88
CA ALA A 2 0.51 -3.17 11.53
C ALA A 2 -0.59 -3.57 10.53
N MET A 3 -1.81 -3.03 10.65
CA MET A 3 -2.92 -3.32 9.73
C MET A 3 -2.62 -2.95 8.26
N PHE A 4 -1.94 -1.83 8.01
CA PHE A 4 -1.53 -1.42 6.66
C PHE A 4 -0.36 -2.25 6.13
N LEU A 5 0.57 -2.62 7.01
CA LEU A 5 1.67 -3.50 6.63
C LEU A 5 1.18 -4.90 6.22
N VAL A 6 0.25 -5.48 7.01
CA VAL A 6 -0.37 -6.78 6.68
C VAL A 6 -1.22 -6.68 5.41
N GLY A 7 -2.14 -5.71 5.33
CA GLY A 7 -3.01 -5.55 4.16
C GLY A 7 -2.24 -5.19 2.88
N GLY A 8 -1.19 -4.37 3.00
CA GLY A 8 -0.30 -4.05 1.90
C GLY A 8 0.53 -5.24 1.43
N GLY A 9 1.02 -6.08 2.35
CA GLY A 9 1.68 -7.34 1.99
C GLY A 9 0.80 -8.27 1.15
N ILE A 10 -0.49 -8.37 1.48
CA ILE A 10 -1.47 -9.12 0.67
C ILE A 10 -1.60 -8.53 -0.74
N LEU A 11 -1.70 -7.20 -0.87
CA LEU A 11 -1.80 -6.54 -2.18
C LEU A 11 -0.55 -6.69 -3.02
N VAL A 12 0.62 -6.54 -2.41
CA VAL A 12 1.92 -6.63 -3.10
C VAL A 12 2.17 -8.05 -3.60
N HIS A 13 1.85 -9.07 -2.82
CA HIS A 13 1.95 -10.48 -3.25
C HIS A 13 0.87 -10.87 -4.27
N GLY A 14 -0.33 -10.28 -4.18
CA GLY A 14 -1.43 -10.57 -5.09
C GLY A 14 -1.30 -9.91 -6.47
N ILE A 15 -0.44 -8.90 -6.62
CA ILE A 15 -0.30 -8.12 -7.86
C ILE A 15 1.16 -8.17 -8.33
N SER A 16 1.43 -8.90 -9.41
CA SER A 16 2.81 -9.13 -9.90
C SER A 16 3.61 -7.85 -10.17
N SER A 17 2.97 -6.78 -10.65
CA SER A 17 3.66 -5.49 -10.87
C SER A 17 4.16 -4.85 -9.57
N LEU A 18 3.41 -5.01 -8.47
CA LEU A 18 3.79 -4.50 -7.15
C LEU A 18 4.89 -5.37 -6.53
N HIS A 19 4.83 -6.69 -6.72
CA HIS A 19 5.88 -7.60 -6.30
C HIS A 19 7.24 -7.27 -6.96
N HIS A 20 7.28 -7.04 -8.27
CA HIS A 20 8.52 -6.64 -8.95
C HIS A 20 9.04 -5.27 -8.50
N ALA A 21 8.15 -4.35 -8.14
CA ALA A 21 8.54 -3.08 -7.54
C ALA A 21 9.15 -3.29 -6.14
N GLU A 22 8.60 -4.21 -5.33
CA GLU A 22 9.15 -4.60 -4.03
C GLU A 22 10.54 -5.23 -4.16
N GLU A 23 10.72 -6.18 -5.09
CA GLU A 23 12.01 -6.80 -5.37
C GLU A 23 13.07 -5.77 -5.77
N SER A 24 12.72 -4.87 -6.69
CA SER A 24 13.62 -3.81 -7.17
C SER A 24 14.00 -2.82 -6.06
N PHE A 25 13.02 -2.43 -5.24
CA PHE A 25 13.23 -1.53 -4.11
C PHE A 25 14.09 -2.17 -3.03
N THR A 26 13.85 -3.45 -2.73
CA THR A 26 14.61 -4.22 -1.75
C THR A 26 16.05 -4.43 -2.21
N ALA A 27 16.27 -4.74 -3.49
CA ALA A 27 17.61 -4.88 -4.07
C ALA A 27 18.39 -3.56 -4.00
N TRP A 28 17.75 -2.43 -4.31
CA TRP A 28 18.34 -1.11 -4.17
C TRP A 28 18.71 -0.78 -2.71
N ALA A 29 17.78 -1.06 -1.77
CA ALA A 29 18.00 -0.83 -0.35
C ALA A 29 19.13 -1.71 0.23
N ALA A 30 19.28 -2.93 -0.27
CA ALA A 30 20.33 -3.85 0.12
C ALA A 30 21.73 -3.44 -0.40
N ALA A 31 21.81 -2.64 -1.46
CA ALA A 31 23.07 -2.17 -2.04
C ALA A 31 23.75 -1.06 -1.22
N VAL A 32 23.10 -0.51 -0.18
CA VAL A 32 23.65 0.58 0.61
C VAL A 32 24.83 0.09 1.48
N PRO A 33 26.03 0.67 1.35
CA PRO A 33 27.19 0.28 2.15
C PRO A 33 26.95 0.49 3.65
N GLY A 34 27.41 -0.45 4.48
CA GLY A 34 27.33 -0.38 5.95
C GLY A 34 25.97 -0.71 6.56
N VAL A 35 24.85 -0.40 5.89
CA VAL A 35 23.48 -0.60 6.43
C VAL A 35 22.56 -1.46 5.54
N GLY A 36 23.03 -1.92 4.37
CA GLY A 36 22.21 -2.63 3.38
C GLY A 36 21.49 -3.87 3.91
N LYS A 37 22.07 -4.65 4.84
CA LYS A 37 21.37 -5.80 5.44
C LYS A 37 20.14 -5.41 6.25
N LEU A 38 20.23 -4.32 7.02
CA LEU A 38 19.11 -3.82 7.81
C LEU A 38 18.06 -3.20 6.88
N LEU A 39 18.49 -2.38 5.93
CA LEU A 39 17.61 -1.74 4.95
C LEU A 39 16.91 -2.77 4.05
N GLY A 40 17.58 -3.84 3.63
CA GLY A 40 16.97 -4.93 2.87
C GLY A 40 15.87 -5.66 3.63
N GLY A 41 15.96 -5.76 4.96
CA GLY A 41 14.89 -6.33 5.79
C GLY A 41 13.72 -5.36 6.03
N LEU A 42 14.00 -4.05 6.10
CA LEU A 42 12.99 -3.02 6.36
C LEU A 42 12.30 -2.50 5.10
N ALA A 43 12.97 -2.55 3.95
CA ALA A 43 12.45 -2.11 2.66
C ALA A 43 11.11 -2.75 2.28
N PRO A 44 10.94 -4.09 2.34
CA PRO A 44 9.66 -4.71 2.06
C PRO A 44 8.59 -4.28 3.08
N MET A 45 8.92 -4.16 4.37
CA MET A 45 7.98 -3.67 5.40
C MET A 45 7.48 -2.25 5.11
N LEU A 46 8.37 -1.35 4.72
CA LEU A 46 8.04 0.04 4.41
C LEU A 46 7.19 0.14 3.14
N LEU A 47 7.55 -0.63 2.10
CA LEU A 47 6.80 -0.65 0.85
C LEU A 47 5.39 -1.24 1.07
N ASN A 48 5.29 -2.36 1.78
CA ASN A 48 4.00 -2.95 2.16
C ASN A 48 3.15 -1.97 2.97
N ALA A 49 3.72 -1.29 3.96
CA ALA A 49 3.00 -0.27 4.72
C ALA A 49 2.53 0.91 3.84
N ALA A 50 3.35 1.37 2.89
CA ALA A 50 3.01 2.46 1.98
C ALA A 50 1.89 2.06 1.01
N VAL A 51 1.96 0.86 0.42
CA VAL A 51 0.92 0.32 -0.48
C VAL A 51 -0.38 0.13 0.29
N GLY A 52 -0.34 -0.46 1.48
CA GLY A 52 -1.52 -0.66 2.31
C GLY A 52 -2.17 0.67 2.72
N LEU A 53 -1.38 1.67 3.07
CA LEU A 53 -1.88 3.02 3.38
C LEU A 53 -2.54 3.66 2.16
N GLY A 54 -1.89 3.58 0.99
CA GLY A 54 -2.43 4.09 -0.28
C GLY A 54 -3.76 3.42 -0.64
N ALA A 55 -3.83 2.10 -0.56
CA ALA A 55 -5.05 1.34 -0.81
C ALA A 55 -6.18 1.72 0.17
N GLY A 56 -5.87 1.88 1.46
CA GLY A 56 -6.82 2.34 2.47
C GLY A 56 -7.37 3.74 2.17
N ALA A 57 -6.49 4.67 1.78
CA ALA A 57 -6.89 6.03 1.41
C ALA A 57 -7.81 6.03 0.17
N VAL A 58 -7.48 5.26 -0.86
CA VAL A 58 -8.31 5.11 -2.06
C VAL A 58 -9.68 4.53 -1.71
N LEU A 59 -9.74 3.49 -0.88
CA LEU A 59 -11.00 2.89 -0.43
C LEU A 59 -11.89 3.89 0.31
N VAL A 60 -11.34 4.66 1.25
CA VAL A 60 -12.07 5.70 1.98
C VAL A 60 -12.59 6.79 1.02
N LEU A 61 -11.76 7.21 0.06
CA LEU A 61 -12.16 8.21 -0.93
C LEU A 61 -13.31 7.71 -1.82
N LEU A 62 -13.20 6.48 -2.34
CA LEU A 62 -14.27 5.87 -3.13
C LEU A 62 -15.55 5.69 -2.32
N PHE A 63 -15.44 5.23 -1.07
CA PHE A 63 -16.59 5.04 -0.20
C PHE A 63 -17.30 6.35 0.12
N THR A 64 -16.55 7.39 0.49
CA THR A 64 -17.11 8.71 0.80
C THR A 64 -17.76 9.37 -0.42
N LEU A 65 -17.16 9.26 -1.60
CA LEU A 65 -17.77 9.73 -2.86
C LEU A 65 -19.02 8.92 -3.21
N GLY A 66 -18.97 7.60 -3.08
CA GLY A 66 -20.12 6.72 -3.30
C GLY A 66 -21.29 7.06 -2.38
N GLN A 67 -21.03 7.29 -1.08
CA GLN A 67 -22.06 7.71 -0.12
C GLN A 67 -22.70 9.05 -0.50
N LYS A 68 -21.91 10.01 -0.99
CA LYS A 68 -22.45 11.30 -1.48
C LYS A 68 -23.36 11.11 -2.69
N LEU A 69 -22.97 10.26 -3.63
CA LEU A 69 -23.79 9.96 -4.82
C LEU A 69 -25.10 9.24 -4.46
N VAL A 70 -25.07 8.32 -3.50
CA VAL A 70 -26.25 7.59 -3.03
C VAL A 70 -27.19 8.48 -2.21
N LYS A 71 -26.67 9.26 -1.24
CA LYS A 71 -27.49 10.19 -0.44
C LYS A 71 -28.05 11.35 -1.27
N GLY A 72 -27.29 11.86 -2.23
CA GLY A 72 -27.75 12.90 -3.16
C GLY A 72 -28.93 12.45 -4.03
N ARG A 73 -29.10 11.14 -4.26
CA ARG A 73 -30.27 10.55 -4.92
C ARG A 73 -31.52 10.45 -4.03
N GLY A 74 -31.35 10.39 -2.70
CA GLY A 74 -32.46 10.32 -1.75
C GLY A 74 -33.10 11.67 -1.41
N ALA A 75 -32.36 12.77 -1.56
CA ALA A 75 -32.85 14.14 -1.29
C ALA A 75 -33.54 14.82 -2.49
N LYS A 76 -33.57 14.15 -3.66
CA LYS A 76 -34.28 14.59 -4.88
C LYS A 76 -35.59 13.84 -5.13
N LYS A 77 -36.16 13.20 -4.11
CA LYS A 77 -37.53 12.66 -4.15
C LYS A 77 -38.41 13.44 -3.18
#